data_AF-A0AAE3G1X7-F1
#
_entry.id   AF-A0AAE3G1X7-F1
#
_cell.length_a   1.000
_cell.length_b   1.000
_cell.length_c   1.000
_cell.angle_alpha   90.00
_cell.angle_beta   90.00
_cell.angle_gamma   90.00
#
_symmetry.space_group_name_H-M   'P 1'
#
loop_
_entity.id
_entity.type
_entity.pdbx_description
1 polymer ?
#
loop_
_entity_poly.entity_id
_entity_poly.type
_entity_poly.pdbx_seq_one_letter_code
_entity_poly.pdbx_strand_id
1 'polypeptide(L)' 'MHDDNDLPPPPEKPDPQDCCGSGCIPCILEVYEDELEAWREKVAAIKARRRERTSSEG' A
#
# COMPACT_ATOMS: atom_id res chain seq x y z
N MET A 1 -7.43 -14.47 18.30
CA MET A 1 -7.45 -13.25 17.49
C MET A 1 -6.87 -13.68 16.16
N HIS A 2 -7.72 -14.07 15.21
CA HIS A 2 -7.21 -14.43 13.89
C HIS A 2 -6.79 -13.13 13.23
N ASP A 3 -5.56 -13.14 12.75
CA ASP A 3 -4.90 -12.07 12.02
C ASP A 3 -5.52 -12.03 10.62
N ASP A 4 -6.81 -11.71 10.54
CA ASP A 4 -7.57 -11.76 9.28
C ASP A 4 -7.22 -10.58 8.34
N ASN A 5 -6.16 -9.82 8.66
CA ASN A 5 -5.65 -8.75 7.83
C ASN A 5 -4.10 -8.73 7.79
N ASP A 6 -3.50 -9.84 7.35
CA ASP A 6 -2.06 -9.95 7.01
C ASP A 6 -1.61 -8.99 5.88
N LEU A 7 -2.56 -8.31 5.23
CA LEU A 7 -2.24 -7.26 4.28
C LEU A 7 -1.84 -5.98 5.02
N PRO A 8 -0.70 -5.37 4.67
CA PRO A 8 -0.36 -4.06 5.22
C PRO A 8 -1.47 -3.06 4.88
N PRO A 9 -1.77 -2.09 5.76
CA PRO A 9 -2.68 -1.01 5.43
C PRO A 9 -2.10 -0.16 4.28
N PRO A 10 -2.94 0.38 3.39
CA PRO A 10 -2.48 1.32 2.36
C PRO A 10 -1.91 2.58 3.01
N PRO A 11 -0.97 3.27 2.34
CA PRO A 11 -0.50 4.56 2.81
C PRO A 11 -1.68 5.55 2.87
N GLU A 12 -1.63 6.44 3.85
CA GLU A 12 -2.63 7.48 4.01
C GLU A 12 -2.40 8.58 2.98
N LYS A 13 -3.45 8.98 2.28
CA LYS A 13 -3.34 10.03 1.26
C LYS A 13 -3.09 11.37 1.96
N PRO A 14 -2.07 12.13 1.56
CA PRO A 14 -1.80 13.42 2.18
C PRO A 14 -2.95 14.40 1.92
N ASP A 15 -3.26 15.19 2.95
CA ASP A 15 -4.27 16.22 2.86
C ASP A 15 -3.80 17.36 1.93
N PRO A 16 -4.75 18.02 1.22
CA PRO A 16 -4.42 19.14 0.35
C PRO A 16 -3.83 20.35 1.10
N GLN A 17 -4.01 20.42 2.41
CA GLN A 17 -3.43 21.42 3.31
C GLN A 17 -1.96 21.11 3.67
N ASP A 18 -1.55 19.84 3.67
CA ASP A 18 -0.13 19.42 3.77
C ASP A 18 0.59 19.57 2.41
N CYS A 19 -0.18 19.59 1.32
CA CYS A 19 0.35 19.96 0.02
C CYS A 19 0.66 21.46 -0.01
N CYS A 20 1.94 21.78 0.14
CA CYS A 20 2.53 23.11 -0.01
C CYS A 20 2.13 23.85 -1.30
N GLY A 21 1.63 23.14 -2.34
CA GLY A 21 0.98 23.73 -3.52
C GLY A 21 1.90 24.54 -4.45
N SER A 22 3.16 24.78 -4.05
CA SER A 22 4.15 25.58 -4.75
C SER A 22 5.46 24.83 -5.05
N GLY A 23 5.42 23.48 -5.05
CA GLY A 23 6.57 22.66 -5.47
C GLY A 23 7.64 22.45 -4.39
N CYS A 24 7.22 22.22 -3.14
CA CYS A 24 8.14 21.74 -2.10
C CYS A 24 8.74 20.38 -2.52
N ILE A 25 10.06 20.20 -2.32
CA ILE A 25 10.78 18.96 -2.65
C ILE A 25 11.25 18.27 -1.36
N PRO A 26 10.92 16.97 -1.17
CA PRO A 26 10.12 16.13 -2.05
C PRO A 26 8.62 16.48 -2.02
N CYS A 27 7.91 16.36 -3.15
CA CYS A 27 6.48 16.59 -3.17
C CYS A 27 5.78 15.48 -2.38
N ILE A 28 4.92 15.85 -1.44
CA ILE A 28 4.22 14.85 -0.61
C ILE A 28 3.35 13.91 -1.44
N LEU A 29 2.85 14.38 -2.59
CA LEU A 29 2.12 13.53 -3.54
C LEU A 29 3.07 12.52 -4.21
N GLU A 30 4.26 12.93 -4.63
CA GLU A 30 5.25 12.02 -5.23
C GLU A 30 5.66 10.93 -4.23
N VAL A 31 5.92 11.30 -2.97
CA VAL A 31 6.26 10.35 -1.89
C VAL A 31 5.10 9.37 -1.67
N TYR A 32 3.87 9.88 -1.57
CA TYR A 32 2.69 9.04 -1.42
C TYR A 32 2.50 8.07 -2.60
N GLU A 33 2.72 8.54 -3.84
CA GLU A 33 2.59 7.70 -5.03
C GLU A 33 3.62 6.57 -5.05
N ASP A 34 4.88 6.85 -4.68
CA ASP A 34 5.96 5.86 -4.56
C ASP A 34 5.63 4.81 -3.48
N GLU A 35 5.19 5.26 -2.30
CA GLU A 35 4.77 4.37 -1.21
C GLU A 35 3.55 3.53 -1.60
N LEU A 36 2.60 4.13 -2.32
CA LEU A 36 1.40 3.45 -2.80
C LEU A 36 1.71 2.38 -3.83
N GLU A 37 2.65 2.64 -4.74
CA GLU A 37 3.14 1.66 -5.71
C GLU A 37 3.78 0.47 -4.97
N ALA A 38 4.73 0.74 -4.07
CA ALA A 38 5.38 -0.30 -3.28
C ALA A 38 4.38 -1.12 -2.45
N TRP A 39 3.34 -0.48 -1.90
CA TRP A 39 2.26 -1.17 -1.18
C TRP A 39 1.46 -2.09 -2.10
N ARG A 40 1.10 -1.64 -3.30
CA ARG A 40 0.36 -2.43 -4.29
C ARG A 40 1.12 -3.69 -4.68
N GLU A 41 2.43 -3.58 -4.90
CA GLU A 41 3.28 -4.73 -5.23
C GLU A 41 3.32 -5.75 -4.09
N LYS A 42 3.53 -5.29 -2.85
CA LYS A 42 3.52 -6.16 -1.65
C LYS A 42 2.19 -6.90 -1.51
N VAL A 43 1.07 -6.16 -1.61
CA VAL A 43 -0.27 -6.74 -1.51
C VAL A 43 -0.55 -7.75 -2.63
N ALA A 44 -0.12 -7.46 -3.86
CA ALA A 44 -0.26 -8.38 -4.97
C ALA A 44 0.52 -9.69 -4.73
N ALA A 45 1.75 -9.60 -4.24
CA ALA A 45 2.57 -10.76 -3.92
C ALA A 45 1.95 -11.61 -2.78
N ILE A 46 1.44 -10.98 -1.72
CA ILE A 46 0.76 -11.68 -0.62
C ILE A 46 -0.51 -12.38 -1.12
N LYS A 47 -1.33 -11.68 -1.92
CA LYS A 47 -2.56 -12.25 -2.51
C LYS A 47 -2.26 -13.43 -3.42
N ALA A 48 -1.20 -13.35 -4.24
CA ALA A 48 -0.77 -14.44 -5.10
C ALA A 48 -0.41 -15.68 -4.27
N ARG A 49 0.50 -15.52 -3.30
CA ARG A 49 0.90 -16.59 -2.36
C ARG A 49 -0.27 -17.21 -1.62
N ARG A 50 -1.23 -16.37 -1.21
CA ARG A 50 -2.45 -16.84 -0.54
C ARG A 50 -3.27 -17.72 -1.47
N ARG A 51 -3.53 -17.28 -2.71
CA ARG A 51 -4.25 -18.07 -3.72
C ARG A 51 -3.66 -19.47 -3.85
N GLU A 52 -2.33 -19.56 -3.89
CA GLU A 52 -1.58 -20.81 -4.07
C GLU A 52 -1.76 -21.72 -2.84
N ARG A 53 -1.63 -21.15 -1.63
CA ARG A 53 -1.85 -21.88 -0.38
C ARG A 53 -3.29 -22.33 -0.19
N THR A 54 -4.26 -21.44 -0.40
CA THR A 54 -5.69 -21.74 -0.21
C THR A 54 -6.22 -22.77 -1.21
N SER A 55 -5.57 -22.94 -2.37
CA SER A 55 -5.94 -23.96 -3.35
C SER A 55 -5.36 -25.35 -3.08
N SER A 56 -4.40 -25.50 -2.16
CA SER A 56 -3.81 -26.80 -1.81
C SER A 56 -4.40 -27.45 -0.56
N GLU A 57 -5.26 -26.76 0.18
CA GLU A 57 -5.93 -27.25 1.40
C GLU A 57 -7.41 -27.60 1.16
N GLY A 58 -7.72 -28.24 0.02
CA GLY A 58 -9.04 -28.77 -0.33
C GLY A 58 -9.06 -30.28 -0.49
#